data_AF-A0A4T2BU67-F1
#
_entry.id   AF-A0A4T2BU67-F1
#
_cell.length_a   1.000
_cell.length_b   1.000
_cell.length_c   1.000
_cell.angle_alpha   90.00
_cell.angle_beta   90.00
_cell.angle_gamma   90.00
#
_symmetry.space_group_name_H-M   'P 1'
#
loop_
_entity.id
_entity.type
_entity.pdbx_description
1 polymer ?
#
loop_
_entity_poly.entity_id
_entity_poly.type
_entity_poly.pdbx_seq_one_letter_code
_entity_poly.pdbx_strand_id
1 'polypeptide(L)'
;MPTRRSFLFLAVGTGLMAVAGCTAISAVGEESHAGAASPSPSPTLTPNPLVTDASVASGSLVGGTTVTLTGSDLAGVVSVLVGTVGAASLTSTGDGQVTFVTPAAIDYQPANAMITLTKADGTTVDTGKEFTYEAVTSVDKQMQYAFTYWQNYNLDAWGKFSDNDCGNFVNQTLVARGWAQNDDWYSDYATTGDYSFSWIRGNEMDDYLASRTDTHRLELADRAKLKPGDVAMFDWDPQNDNGVDHTMVVSAVIANPDGSTSIKLVGHTLDAQYRDLDQAITVDNPGGTAHFYSISD
;
A
#
# COMPACT_ATOMS: atom_id res chain seq x y z
N MET A 1 -16.85 31.47 23.39
CA MET A 1 -17.62 30.65 24.37
C MET A 1 -18.56 29.73 23.61
N PRO A 2 -18.33 28.41 23.60
CA PRO A 2 -19.38 27.44 23.35
C PRO A 2 -19.63 26.62 24.62
N THR A 3 -20.81 26.76 25.21
CA THR A 3 -21.30 25.95 26.33
C THR A 3 -21.91 24.66 25.80
N ARG A 4 -21.20 23.54 25.96
CA ARG A 4 -21.68 22.19 25.60
C ARG A 4 -22.40 21.58 26.80
N ARG A 5 -23.72 21.36 26.67
CA ARG A 5 -24.60 20.76 27.67
C ARG A 5 -24.46 19.24 27.66
N SER A 6 -24.22 18.67 28.83
CA SER A 6 -24.20 17.23 29.13
C SER A 6 -25.62 16.64 29.16
N PHE A 7 -25.79 15.44 28.60
CA PHE A 7 -26.99 14.62 28.79
C PHE A 7 -26.74 13.56 29.87
N LEU A 8 -27.63 13.57 30.86
CA LEU A 8 -27.67 12.66 32.01
C LEU A 8 -28.68 11.54 31.69
N PHE A 9 -28.27 10.26 31.76
CA PHE A 9 -29.20 9.13 31.70
C PHE A 9 -29.57 8.68 33.12
N LEU A 10 -30.88 8.55 33.33
CA LEU A 10 -31.59 8.22 34.56
C LEU A 10 -31.62 6.70 34.75
N ALA A 11 -31.16 6.17 35.88
CA ALA A 11 -31.37 4.79 36.30
C ALA A 11 -32.35 4.75 37.48
N VAL A 12 -33.47 4.05 37.28
CA VAL A 12 -34.51 3.83 38.30
C VAL A 12 -34.20 2.52 39.03
N GLY A 13 -34.19 2.57 40.36
CA GLY A 13 -34.10 1.40 41.23
C GLY A 13 -35.46 0.93 41.74
N THR A 14 -35.52 -0.33 42.17
CA THR A 14 -36.41 -0.96 43.19
C THR A 14 -36.22 -2.48 43.04
N GLY A 15 -36.23 -3.34 44.06
CA GLY A 15 -36.50 -3.23 45.48
C GLY A 15 -36.12 -4.54 46.18
N LEU A 16 -36.00 -4.45 47.50
CA LEU A 16 -35.58 -5.47 48.47
C LEU A 16 -36.77 -6.34 48.90
N MET A 17 -36.56 -7.61 49.26
CA MET A 17 -37.29 -8.33 50.33
C MET A 17 -36.64 -9.69 50.61
N ALA A 18 -36.31 -9.94 51.88
CA ALA A 18 -35.72 -11.17 52.42
C ALA A 18 -36.75 -11.92 53.27
N VAL A 19 -36.67 -13.25 53.33
CA VAL A 19 -37.18 -14.03 54.49
C VAL A 19 -36.27 -15.26 54.71
N ALA A 20 -35.88 -15.45 55.97
CA ALA A 20 -35.07 -16.54 56.48
C ALA A 20 -35.93 -17.79 56.84
N GLY A 21 -35.29 -18.97 56.86
CA GLY A 21 -35.86 -20.18 57.45
C GLY A 21 -34.76 -21.20 57.76
N CYS A 22 -34.47 -21.39 59.05
CA CYS A 22 -33.64 -22.47 59.58
C CYS A 22 -34.53 -23.60 60.12
N THR A 23 -34.20 -24.86 59.85
CA THR A 23 -34.34 -25.98 60.81
C THR A 23 -33.33 -27.09 60.46
N ALA A 24 -32.76 -27.69 61.51
CA ALA A 24 -31.76 -28.76 61.47
C ALA A 24 -32.40 -30.16 61.44
N ILE A 25 -31.68 -31.18 60.95
CA ILE A 25 -31.73 -32.54 61.52
C ILE A 25 -30.56 -33.45 61.05
N SER A 26 -30.02 -34.14 62.07
CA SER A 26 -29.25 -35.39 62.21
C SER A 26 -28.46 -36.05 61.08
N ALA A 27 -27.26 -36.47 61.46
CA ALA A 27 -26.35 -37.39 60.80
C ALA A 27 -26.86 -38.84 60.75
N VAL A 28 -26.49 -39.56 59.68
CA VAL A 28 -26.17 -41.01 59.71
C VAL A 28 -25.07 -41.24 58.67
N GLY A 29 -24.00 -41.92 59.07
CA GLY A 29 -22.87 -42.26 58.20
C GLY A 29 -23.07 -43.59 57.49
N GLU A 30 -22.42 -43.74 56.34
CA GLU A 30 -22.14 -45.05 55.74
C GLU A 30 -20.86 -44.95 54.91
N GLU A 31 -19.84 -45.74 55.31
CA GLU A 31 -18.62 -45.91 54.52
C GLU A 31 -18.96 -46.59 53.19
N SER A 32 -18.53 -46.01 52.08
CA SER A 32 -18.44 -46.74 50.81
C SER A 32 -17.24 -46.29 49.98
N HIS A 33 -16.27 -47.21 49.89
CA HIS A 33 -15.35 -47.45 48.79
C HIS A 33 -14.73 -46.23 48.11
N ALA A 34 -13.48 -45.94 48.49
CA ALA A 34 -12.57 -45.10 47.72
C ALA A 34 -12.36 -45.69 46.31
N GLY A 35 -13.21 -45.29 45.37
CA GLY A 35 -12.92 -45.41 43.95
C GLY A 35 -11.70 -44.56 43.65
N ALA A 36 -10.63 -45.19 43.14
CA ALA A 36 -9.47 -44.47 42.63
C ALA A 36 -9.96 -43.44 41.61
N ALA A 37 -9.85 -42.16 41.94
CA ALA A 37 -10.12 -41.08 41.01
C ALA A 37 -9.22 -41.29 39.78
N SER A 38 -9.82 -41.44 38.61
CA SER A 38 -9.07 -41.39 37.36
C SER A 38 -8.28 -40.09 37.33
N PRO A 39 -6.99 -40.09 36.93
CA PRO A 39 -6.23 -38.86 36.86
C PRO A 39 -6.96 -37.91 35.91
N SER A 40 -7.33 -36.74 36.44
CA SER A 40 -7.89 -35.66 35.62
C SER A 40 -6.91 -35.38 34.48
N PRO A 41 -7.36 -35.28 33.21
CA PRO A 41 -6.45 -34.98 32.11
C PRO A 41 -5.69 -33.70 32.45
N SER A 42 -4.36 -33.77 32.44
CA SER A 42 -3.53 -32.58 32.58
C SER A 42 -3.96 -31.56 31.53
N PRO A 43 -4.09 -30.27 31.87
CA PRO A 43 -4.45 -29.26 30.88
C PRO A 43 -3.40 -29.30 29.78
N THR A 44 -3.81 -29.64 28.56
CA THR A 44 -2.97 -29.51 27.38
C THR A 44 -2.70 -28.01 27.23
N LEU A 45 -1.46 -27.58 27.43
CA LEU A 45 -1.08 -26.21 27.14
C LEU A 45 -1.30 -25.99 25.65
N THR A 46 -2.19 -25.07 25.30
CA THR A 46 -2.30 -24.59 23.92
C THR A 46 -0.96 -23.94 23.58
N PRO A 47 -0.28 -24.39 22.52
CA PRO A 47 0.97 -23.77 22.10
C PRO A 47 0.74 -22.28 21.81
N ASN A 48 1.62 -21.41 22.33
CA ASN A 48 1.48 -19.97 22.15
C ASN A 48 2.47 -19.49 21.07
N PRO A 49 1.99 -18.99 19.93
CA PRO A 49 2.84 -18.49 18.86
C PRO A 49 3.88 -17.50 19.37
N LEU A 50 5.15 -17.73 19.02
CA LEU A 50 6.27 -16.86 19.37
C LEU A 50 7.12 -16.61 18.12
N VAL A 51 7.36 -15.34 17.80
CA VAL A 51 8.32 -14.95 16.77
C VAL A 51 9.60 -14.48 17.44
N THR A 52 10.71 -15.16 17.17
CA THR A 52 12.01 -14.83 17.76
C THR A 52 12.83 -13.93 16.85
N ASP A 53 12.71 -14.06 15.53
CA ASP A 53 13.57 -13.35 14.58
C ASP A 53 12.87 -13.01 13.25
N ALA A 54 13.42 -12.04 12.53
CA ALA A 54 13.02 -11.65 11.18
C ALA A 54 14.26 -11.49 10.29
N SER A 55 14.27 -12.10 9.11
CA SER A 55 15.45 -12.15 8.22
C SER A 55 15.98 -10.77 7.79
N VAL A 56 15.06 -9.81 7.63
CA VAL A 56 15.35 -8.39 7.38
C VAL A 56 14.30 -7.55 8.10
N ALA A 57 14.67 -6.34 8.52
CA ALA A 57 13.80 -5.41 9.25
C ALA A 57 13.54 -4.10 8.50
N SER A 58 14.02 -3.97 7.25
CA SER A 58 13.74 -2.81 6.41
C SER A 58 13.73 -3.16 4.93
N GLY A 59 13.16 -2.27 4.11
CA GLY A 59 13.13 -2.43 2.66
C GLY A 59 12.36 -1.32 1.93
N SER A 60 12.12 -1.57 0.65
CA SER A 60 11.65 -0.59 -0.34
C SER A 60 10.24 -0.07 -0.08
N LEU A 61 10.01 1.22 -0.37
CA LEU A 61 8.71 1.88 -0.32
C LEU A 61 7.69 1.26 -1.28
N VAL A 62 8.11 0.78 -2.45
CA VAL A 62 7.21 0.08 -3.38
C VAL A 62 6.87 -1.35 -2.96
N GLY A 63 7.46 -1.84 -1.86
CA GLY A 63 7.24 -3.18 -1.34
C GLY A 63 8.13 -4.23 -2.02
N GLY A 64 7.68 -5.48 -2.03
CA GLY A 64 8.42 -6.57 -2.69
C GLY A 64 9.56 -7.17 -1.86
N THR A 65 9.81 -6.69 -0.65
CA THR A 65 10.85 -7.25 0.22
C THR A 65 10.37 -8.58 0.79
N THR A 66 11.14 -9.65 0.57
CA THR A 66 10.85 -10.96 1.15
C THR A 66 11.35 -11.01 2.58
N VAL A 67 10.43 -11.21 3.53
CA VAL A 67 10.72 -11.32 4.96
C VAL A 67 10.39 -12.74 5.42
N THR A 68 11.33 -13.38 6.11
CA THR A 68 11.11 -14.67 6.78
C THR A 68 11.15 -14.47 8.29
N LEU A 69 10.02 -14.74 8.95
CA LEU A 69 9.93 -14.80 10.40
C LEU A 69 10.28 -16.21 10.87
N THR A 70 11.11 -16.29 11.91
CA THR A 70 11.46 -17.56 12.58
C THR A 70 10.91 -17.57 14.00
N GLY A 71 10.39 -18.71 14.43
CA GLY A 71 9.73 -18.84 15.72
C GLY A 71 9.24 -20.24 16.05
N SER A 72 8.17 -20.31 16.86
CA SER A 72 7.45 -21.54 17.21
C SER A 72 5.94 -21.35 17.12
N ASP A 73 5.21 -22.45 16.91
CA ASP A 73 3.75 -22.51 16.80
C ASP A 73 3.15 -21.60 15.71
N LEU A 74 3.90 -21.40 14.62
CA LEU A 74 3.52 -20.56 13.48
C LEU A 74 2.73 -21.29 12.39
N ALA A 75 2.48 -22.60 12.50
CA ALA A 75 1.67 -23.29 11.50
C ALA A 75 0.23 -22.76 11.49
N GLY A 76 -0.36 -22.70 10.30
CA GLY A 76 -1.72 -22.22 10.12
C GLY A 76 -1.86 -20.69 10.10
N VAL A 77 -0.76 -19.94 9.98
CA VAL A 77 -0.81 -18.51 9.64
C VAL A 77 -1.37 -18.37 8.21
N VAL A 78 -2.43 -17.57 8.07
CA VAL A 78 -3.18 -17.37 6.81
C VAL A 78 -3.13 -15.93 6.32
N SER A 79 -2.73 -14.98 7.17
CA SER A 79 -2.47 -13.60 6.75
C SER A 79 -1.37 -12.95 7.58
N VAL A 80 -0.72 -11.96 6.96
CA VAL A 80 0.28 -11.08 7.58
C VAL A 80 -0.16 -9.65 7.30
N LEU A 81 -0.13 -8.79 8.31
CA LEU A 81 -0.22 -7.34 8.15
C LEU A 81 1.16 -6.74 8.46
N VAL A 82 1.61 -5.82 7.61
CA VAL A 82 2.74 -4.93 7.87
C VAL A 82 2.14 -3.55 8.12
N GLY A 83 2.04 -3.17 9.39
CA GLY A 83 1.20 -2.06 9.83
C GLY A 83 -0.27 -2.43 9.62
N THR A 84 -0.96 -1.71 8.72
CA THR A 84 -2.38 -1.95 8.40
C THR A 84 -2.59 -2.59 7.02
N VAL A 85 -1.51 -2.81 6.26
CA VAL A 85 -1.59 -3.31 4.88
C VAL A 85 -1.23 -4.79 4.85
N GLY A 86 -2.05 -5.58 4.14
CA GLY A 86 -1.81 -7.01 3.97
C GLY A 86 -0.59 -7.31 3.12
N ALA A 87 0.18 -8.34 3.48
CA ALA A 87 1.30 -8.81 2.67
C ALA A 87 0.87 -9.18 1.24
N ALA A 88 1.71 -8.86 0.27
CA ALA A 88 1.44 -9.11 -1.15
C ALA A 88 1.39 -10.61 -1.48
N SER A 89 2.15 -11.41 -0.75
CA SER A 89 2.04 -12.86 -0.75
C SER A 89 2.49 -13.44 0.59
N LEU A 90 2.05 -14.66 0.86
CA LEU A 90 2.33 -15.40 2.08
C LEU A 90 2.60 -16.87 1.73
N THR A 91 3.70 -17.39 2.25
CA THR A 91 4.02 -18.81 2.26
C THR A 91 4.31 -19.24 3.70
N SER A 92 3.40 -20.01 4.30
CA SER A 92 3.64 -20.67 5.59
C SER A 92 4.38 -21.98 5.35
N THR A 93 5.52 -22.20 6.01
CA THR A 93 6.37 -23.38 5.81
C THR A 93 6.31 -24.38 6.97
N GLY A 94 5.40 -24.16 7.93
CA GLY A 94 5.18 -25.03 9.09
C GLY A 94 5.25 -24.27 10.41
N ASP A 95 5.54 -24.99 11.51
CA ASP A 95 5.52 -24.42 12.86
C ASP A 95 6.62 -23.39 13.13
N GLY A 96 7.74 -23.48 12.41
CA GLY A 96 8.94 -22.71 12.72
C GLY A 96 9.12 -21.43 11.91
N GLN A 97 8.43 -21.29 10.77
CA GLN A 97 8.73 -20.23 9.81
C GLN A 97 7.50 -19.75 9.03
N VAL A 98 7.47 -18.44 8.79
CA VAL A 98 6.51 -17.76 7.91
C VAL A 98 7.28 -16.83 7.00
N THR A 99 7.14 -17.01 5.68
CA THR A 99 7.74 -16.13 4.68
C THR A 99 6.64 -15.34 3.99
N PHE A 100 6.84 -14.03 3.87
CA PHE A 100 5.89 -13.14 3.20
C PHE A 100 6.62 -12.07 2.40
N VAL A 101 5.89 -11.44 1.48
CA VAL A 101 6.39 -10.30 0.70
C VAL A 101 5.70 -9.03 1.19
N THR A 102 6.48 -8.01 1.53
CA THR A 102 5.94 -6.73 2.02
C THR A 102 5.07 -6.06 0.96
N PRO A 103 3.93 -5.45 1.35
CA PRO A 103 3.19 -4.57 0.46
C PRO A 103 3.98 -3.27 0.23
N ALA A 104 3.48 -2.42 -0.67
CA ALA A 104 3.95 -1.04 -0.75
C ALA A 104 3.64 -0.31 0.57
N ALA A 105 4.52 0.62 0.94
CA ALA A 105 4.27 1.58 2.00
C ALA A 105 3.05 2.45 1.66
N ILE A 106 2.31 2.87 2.69
CA ILE A 106 1.19 3.79 2.50
C ILE A 106 1.71 5.06 1.83
N ASP A 107 1.11 5.39 0.68
CA ASP A 107 1.44 6.56 -0.14
C ASP A 107 2.94 6.71 -0.44
N TYR A 108 3.65 5.58 -0.50
CA TYR A 108 5.10 5.52 -0.75
C TYR A 108 5.91 6.44 0.19
N GLN A 109 5.49 6.57 1.46
CA GLN A 109 6.22 7.34 2.46
C GLN A 109 7.01 6.45 3.43
N PRO A 110 8.20 6.88 3.87
CA PRO A 110 8.95 6.18 4.91
C PRO A 110 8.14 6.03 6.20
N ALA A 111 8.15 4.83 6.77
CA ALA A 111 7.38 4.52 7.97
C ALA A 111 7.92 3.27 8.67
N ASN A 112 7.75 3.24 9.98
CA ASN A 112 7.94 2.06 10.81
C ASN A 112 6.58 1.35 10.95
N ALA A 113 6.55 0.04 10.71
CA ALA A 113 5.32 -0.73 10.66
C ALA A 113 5.45 -2.05 11.44
N MET A 114 4.59 -2.24 12.45
CA MET A 114 4.55 -3.49 13.23
C MET A 114 4.04 -4.66 12.38
N ILE A 115 4.62 -5.83 12.56
CA ILE A 115 4.19 -7.05 11.86
C ILE A 115 3.20 -7.83 12.75
N THR A 116 2.02 -8.10 12.21
CA THR A 116 0.98 -8.90 12.88
C THR A 116 0.62 -10.12 12.04
N LEU A 117 0.48 -11.29 12.67
CA LEU A 117 0.04 -12.52 12.00
C LEU A 117 -1.41 -12.83 12.38
N THR A 118 -2.16 -13.46 11.48
CA THR A 118 -3.46 -14.09 11.81
C THR A 118 -3.42 -15.56 11.44
N LYS A 119 -3.85 -16.42 12.36
CA LYS A 119 -3.99 -17.86 12.16
C LYS A 119 -5.38 -18.22 11.64
N ALA A 120 -5.52 -19.41 11.07
CA ALA A 120 -6.75 -19.91 10.48
C ALA A 120 -7.93 -20.00 11.47
N ASP A 121 -7.64 -20.12 12.76
CA ASP A 121 -8.64 -20.11 13.84
C ASP A 121 -9.07 -18.68 14.26
N GLY A 122 -8.54 -17.65 13.60
CA GLY A 122 -8.79 -16.24 13.89
C GLY A 122 -7.87 -15.64 14.95
N THR A 123 -6.95 -16.41 15.53
CA THR A 123 -5.99 -15.90 16.52
C THR A 123 -5.04 -14.91 15.87
N THR A 124 -4.95 -13.70 16.43
CA THR A 124 -3.96 -12.70 16.07
C THR A 124 -2.72 -12.81 16.95
N VAL A 125 -1.54 -12.69 16.34
CA VAL A 125 -0.23 -12.76 16.99
C VAL A 125 0.50 -11.44 16.73
N ASP A 126 0.72 -10.67 17.79
CA ASP A 126 1.70 -9.59 17.77
C ASP A 126 3.10 -10.22 17.80
N THR A 127 3.87 -9.99 16.74
CA THR A 127 5.20 -10.59 16.61
C THR A 127 6.26 -9.87 17.43
N GLY A 128 5.98 -8.65 17.90
CA GLY A 128 6.97 -7.74 18.45
C GLY A 128 8.07 -7.34 17.45
N LYS A 129 7.87 -7.62 16.15
CA LYS A 129 8.79 -7.24 15.07
C LYS A 129 8.24 -6.02 14.35
N GLU A 130 9.16 -5.15 13.96
CA GLU A 130 8.90 -3.94 13.20
C GLU A 130 9.63 -4.04 11.86
N PHE A 131 9.02 -3.50 10.81
CA PHE A 131 9.61 -3.32 9.50
C PHE A 131 9.67 -1.84 9.15
N THR A 132 10.83 -1.35 8.72
CA THR A 132 11.05 0.04 8.31
C THR A 132 11.02 0.15 6.79
N TYR A 133 10.07 0.93 6.28
CA TYR A 133 10.02 1.33 4.88
C TYR A 133 10.95 2.51 4.62
N GLU A 134 11.82 2.38 3.63
CA GLU A 134 12.85 3.36 3.30
C GLU A 134 12.95 3.55 1.77
N ALA A 135 13.31 4.76 1.35
CA ALA A 135 13.57 5.06 -0.06
C ALA A 135 14.95 4.55 -0.47
N VAL A 136 15.01 3.30 -0.93
CA VAL A 136 16.29 2.61 -1.23
C VAL A 136 16.54 2.42 -2.72
N THR A 137 15.49 2.42 -3.54
CA THR A 137 15.57 2.30 -5.01
C THR A 137 15.33 3.64 -5.73
N SER A 138 15.62 3.68 -7.02
CA SER A 138 15.27 4.78 -7.92
C SER A 138 13.75 4.96 -8.00
N VAL A 139 12.99 3.87 -8.14
CA VAL A 139 11.53 3.86 -8.14
C VAL A 139 10.96 4.40 -6.83
N ASP A 140 11.54 4.04 -5.68
CA ASP A 140 11.08 4.54 -4.38
C ASP A 140 11.13 6.07 -4.32
N LYS A 141 12.23 6.67 -4.79
CA LYS A 141 12.39 8.13 -4.80
C LYS A 141 11.41 8.81 -5.74
N GLN A 142 11.16 8.21 -6.92
CA GLN A 142 10.16 8.69 -7.86
C GLN A 142 8.77 8.69 -7.23
N MET A 143 8.35 7.55 -6.67
CA MET A 143 7.01 7.39 -6.11
C MET A 143 6.82 8.22 -4.84
N GLN A 144 7.85 8.30 -3.98
CA GLN A 144 7.83 9.18 -2.82
C GLN A 144 7.64 10.64 -3.23
N TYR A 145 8.35 11.11 -4.26
CA TYR A 145 8.18 12.47 -4.79
C TYR A 145 6.77 12.66 -5.34
N ALA A 146 6.30 11.75 -6.20
CA ALA A 146 4.99 11.83 -6.81
C ALA A 146 3.88 11.96 -5.74
N PHE A 147 3.93 11.13 -4.69
CA PHE A 147 2.94 11.14 -3.61
C PHE A 147 3.10 12.27 -2.61
N THR A 148 4.26 12.93 -2.58
CA THR A 148 4.45 14.16 -1.81
C THR A 148 3.82 15.36 -2.52
N TYR A 149 3.98 15.43 -3.85
CA TYR A 149 3.73 16.64 -4.64
C TYR A 149 2.52 16.56 -5.60
N TRP A 150 1.75 15.45 -5.62
CA TRP A 150 0.58 15.31 -6.52
C TRP A 150 -0.51 16.39 -6.29
N GLN A 151 -0.65 16.91 -5.07
CA GLN A 151 -1.57 18.01 -4.74
C GLN A 151 -0.87 19.23 -4.13
N ASN A 152 0.27 19.03 -3.48
CA ASN A 152 1.06 20.12 -2.91
C ASN A 152 2.18 20.45 -3.88
N TYR A 153 1.99 21.41 -4.79
CA TYR A 153 2.93 21.61 -5.90
C TYR A 153 4.29 22.12 -5.40
N ASN A 154 5.38 21.64 -5.98
CA ASN A 154 6.74 22.09 -5.67
C ASN A 154 7.09 23.38 -6.44
N LEU A 155 6.37 24.45 -6.12
CA LEU A 155 6.37 25.70 -6.91
C LEU A 155 7.73 26.39 -6.92
N ASP A 156 8.46 26.35 -5.81
CA ASP A 156 9.76 27.03 -5.69
C ASP A 156 10.81 26.42 -6.61
N ALA A 157 10.76 25.11 -6.84
CA ALA A 157 11.72 24.40 -7.68
C ALA A 157 11.30 24.33 -9.16
N TRP A 158 10.00 24.22 -9.45
CA TRP A 158 9.54 23.84 -10.80
C TRP A 158 8.41 24.70 -11.35
N GLY A 159 7.87 25.62 -10.56
CA GLY A 159 6.69 26.38 -10.94
C GLY A 159 5.45 25.51 -11.18
N LYS A 160 4.50 26.09 -11.92
CA LYS A 160 3.28 25.44 -12.38
C LYS A 160 2.91 25.99 -13.76
N PHE A 161 2.54 25.10 -14.67
CA PHE A 161 2.00 25.47 -15.98
C PHE A 161 0.47 25.37 -15.97
N SER A 162 -0.26 26.31 -16.57
CA SER A 162 -1.73 26.30 -16.52
C SER A 162 -2.35 25.11 -17.24
N ASP A 163 -1.80 24.75 -18.41
CA ASP A 163 -2.41 23.79 -19.32
C ASP A 163 -1.57 22.51 -19.50
N ASN A 164 -0.27 22.58 -19.24
CA ASN A 164 0.70 21.51 -19.54
C ASN A 164 1.43 20.97 -18.30
N ASP A 165 0.83 21.13 -17.12
CA ASP A 165 1.54 20.74 -15.89
C ASP A 165 1.72 19.24 -15.73
N CYS A 166 0.95 18.43 -16.47
CA CYS A 166 1.13 17.00 -16.54
C CYS A 166 2.57 16.59 -16.93
N GLY A 167 3.13 17.17 -18.00
CA GLY A 167 4.52 16.94 -18.41
C GLY A 167 5.51 17.45 -17.36
N ASN A 168 5.27 18.65 -16.84
CA ASN A 168 6.11 19.24 -15.80
C ASN A 168 6.20 18.32 -14.56
N PHE A 169 5.06 17.85 -14.06
CA PHE A 169 4.99 16.94 -12.92
C PHE A 169 5.72 15.63 -13.18
N VAL A 170 5.39 14.93 -14.28
CA VAL A 170 6.01 13.63 -14.57
C VAL A 170 7.52 13.78 -14.65
N ASN A 171 8.03 14.81 -15.32
CA ASN A 171 9.47 15.05 -15.47
C ASN A 171 10.16 15.38 -14.14
N GLN A 172 9.50 16.07 -13.21
CA GLN A 172 10.00 16.21 -11.83
C GLN A 172 10.16 14.86 -11.13
N THR A 173 9.20 13.94 -11.29
CA THR A 173 9.32 12.60 -10.71
C THR A 173 10.51 11.83 -11.30
N LEU A 174 10.81 12.01 -12.59
CA LEU A 174 11.95 11.38 -13.26
C LEU A 174 13.28 11.95 -12.76
N VAL A 175 13.36 13.25 -12.50
CA VAL A 175 14.53 13.83 -11.79
C VAL A 175 14.67 13.23 -10.39
N ALA A 176 13.57 13.10 -9.63
CA ALA A 176 13.61 12.48 -8.31
C ALA A 176 14.01 10.99 -8.37
N ARG A 177 13.63 10.27 -9.43
CA ARG A 177 14.08 8.89 -9.74
C ARG A 177 15.61 8.82 -9.86
N GLY A 178 16.24 9.91 -10.28
CA GLY A 178 17.69 10.06 -10.45
C GLY A 178 18.12 10.37 -11.89
N TRP A 179 17.19 10.70 -12.79
CA TRP A 179 17.56 11.13 -14.14
C TRP A 179 18.25 12.50 -14.10
N ALA A 180 19.35 12.61 -14.84
CA ALA A 180 20.02 13.88 -15.05
C ALA A 180 19.37 14.63 -16.22
N GLN A 181 19.12 15.91 -16.02
CA GLN A 181 18.72 16.83 -17.08
C GLN A 181 19.85 16.97 -18.13
N ASN A 182 19.49 17.29 -19.36
CA ASN A 182 20.41 17.54 -20.47
C ASN A 182 19.84 18.59 -21.43
N ASP A 183 20.60 18.95 -22.46
CA ASP A 183 20.23 20.01 -23.41
C ASP A 183 18.89 19.76 -24.14
N ASP A 184 18.47 18.50 -24.30
CA ASP A 184 17.23 18.13 -24.99
C ASP A 184 16.05 17.92 -24.03
N TRP A 185 16.30 17.81 -22.72
CA TRP A 185 15.31 17.57 -21.66
C TRP A 185 15.73 18.23 -20.35
N TYR A 186 15.19 19.42 -20.11
CA TYR A 186 15.48 20.24 -18.94
C TYR A 186 14.35 21.20 -18.56
N SER A 187 14.40 21.66 -17.31
CA SER A 187 13.71 22.82 -16.76
C SER A 187 14.63 23.53 -15.77
N ASP A 188 14.98 24.77 -16.13
CA ASP A 188 15.69 25.74 -15.31
C ASP A 188 14.72 26.79 -14.75
N TYR A 189 13.44 26.42 -14.63
CA TYR A 189 12.34 27.34 -14.34
C TYR A 189 12.59 28.20 -13.10
N ALA A 190 13.09 27.59 -12.01
CA ALA A 190 13.40 28.31 -10.76
C ALA A 190 14.50 29.37 -10.91
N THR A 191 15.40 29.23 -11.88
CA THR A 191 16.55 30.14 -12.05
C THR A 191 16.37 31.15 -13.17
N THR A 192 15.87 30.71 -14.33
CA THR A 192 15.80 31.52 -15.56
C THR A 192 14.39 31.60 -16.13
N GLY A 193 13.49 30.71 -15.70
CA GLY A 193 12.20 30.50 -16.33
C GLY A 193 12.27 29.66 -17.61
N ASP A 194 13.44 29.17 -18.00
CA ASP A 194 13.66 28.41 -19.24
C ASP A 194 13.39 26.91 -19.06
N TYR A 195 12.97 26.27 -20.14
CA TYR A 195 12.67 24.83 -20.19
C TYR A 195 12.62 24.33 -21.64
N SER A 196 12.97 23.07 -21.83
CA SER A 196 12.79 22.36 -23.12
C SER A 196 11.32 22.03 -23.41
N PHE A 197 10.96 21.87 -24.69
CA PHE A 197 9.61 21.42 -25.04
C PHE A 197 9.30 19.99 -24.57
N SER A 198 10.30 19.11 -24.58
CA SER A 198 10.19 17.75 -24.05
C SER A 198 9.93 17.70 -22.54
N TRP A 199 10.10 18.83 -21.83
CA TRP A 199 9.77 18.94 -20.42
C TRP A 199 8.28 19.14 -20.14
N ILE A 200 7.54 19.83 -21.02
CA ILE A 200 6.14 20.18 -20.73
C ILE A 200 5.14 19.67 -21.76
N ARG A 201 5.55 19.40 -22.99
CA ARG A 201 4.64 19.04 -24.08
C ARG A 201 4.61 17.54 -24.29
N GLY A 202 3.41 16.99 -24.43
CA GLY A 202 3.21 15.54 -24.54
C GLY A 202 3.95 14.91 -25.72
N ASN A 203 3.83 15.48 -26.93
CA ASN A 203 4.50 14.97 -28.13
C ASN A 203 6.03 14.96 -28.01
N GLU A 204 6.62 16.10 -27.64
CA GLU A 204 8.07 16.21 -27.50
C GLU A 204 8.60 15.37 -26.33
N MET A 205 7.80 15.17 -25.28
CA MET A 205 8.13 14.26 -24.20
C MET A 205 8.05 12.79 -24.66
N ASP A 206 7.06 12.44 -25.47
CA ASP A 206 6.90 11.11 -26.05
C ASP A 206 8.11 10.74 -26.91
N ASP A 207 8.50 11.64 -27.82
CA ASP A 207 9.69 11.49 -28.66
C ASP A 207 10.97 11.35 -27.82
N TYR A 208 11.11 12.16 -26.77
CA TYR A 208 12.26 12.06 -25.87
C TYR A 208 12.29 10.70 -25.16
N LEU A 209 11.18 10.25 -24.57
CA LEU A 209 11.09 8.95 -23.91
C LEU A 209 11.32 7.81 -24.90
N ALA A 210 10.87 7.90 -26.15
CA ALA A 210 11.12 6.91 -27.19
C ALA A 210 12.60 6.82 -27.61
N SER A 211 13.33 7.94 -27.53
CA SER A 211 14.74 8.01 -27.93
C SER A 211 15.70 7.39 -26.93
N ARG A 212 15.26 7.21 -25.68
CA ARG A 212 16.10 6.75 -24.58
C ARG A 212 16.34 5.24 -24.63
N THR A 213 17.51 4.82 -24.15
CA THR A 213 17.90 3.40 -24.12
C THR A 213 17.44 2.67 -22.86
N ASP A 214 17.09 3.40 -21.80
CA ASP A 214 16.62 2.87 -20.52
C ASP A 214 15.09 2.82 -20.40
N THR A 215 14.38 3.19 -21.47
CA THR A 215 12.92 3.11 -21.60
C THR A 215 12.52 2.03 -22.60
N HIS A 216 11.34 1.45 -22.41
CA HIS A 216 10.75 0.50 -23.35
C HIS A 216 9.27 0.83 -23.55
N ARG A 217 8.86 1.05 -24.81
CA ARG A 217 7.46 1.32 -25.13
C ARG A 217 6.62 0.07 -24.94
N LEU A 218 5.49 0.21 -24.25
CA LEU A 218 4.46 -0.80 -24.05
C LEU A 218 3.13 -0.25 -24.55
N GLU A 219 2.34 -1.10 -25.19
CA GLU A 219 1.01 -0.71 -25.68
C GLU A 219 -0.07 -1.00 -24.63
N LEU A 220 -1.30 -0.52 -24.83
CA LEU A 220 -2.43 -0.78 -23.92
C LEU A 220 -2.70 -2.27 -23.66
N ALA A 221 -2.39 -3.13 -24.63
CA ALA A 221 -2.48 -4.58 -24.51
C ALA A 221 -1.43 -5.18 -23.56
N ASP A 222 -0.33 -4.48 -23.34
CA ASP A 222 0.78 -4.89 -22.46
C ASP A 222 0.59 -4.43 -21.01
N ARG A 223 -0.58 -3.89 -20.64
CA ARG A 223 -0.82 -3.30 -19.31
C ARG A 223 -0.42 -4.19 -18.12
N ALA A 224 -0.48 -5.51 -18.27
CA ALA A 224 -0.08 -6.46 -17.24
C ALA A 224 1.44 -6.51 -16.99
N LYS A 225 2.25 -5.94 -17.88
CA LYS A 225 3.72 -5.81 -17.76
C LYS A 225 4.15 -4.51 -17.08
N LEU A 226 3.21 -3.58 -16.87
CA LEU A 226 3.51 -2.30 -16.22
C LEU A 226 3.92 -2.50 -14.77
N LYS A 227 4.64 -1.53 -14.24
CA LYS A 227 5.01 -1.44 -12.83
C LYS A 227 4.93 0.01 -12.32
N PRO A 228 4.82 0.23 -11.00
CA PRO A 228 4.91 1.57 -10.43
C PRO A 228 6.16 2.32 -10.91
N GLY A 229 5.99 3.59 -11.25
CA GLY A 229 7.06 4.44 -11.79
C GLY A 229 7.18 4.45 -13.32
N ASP A 230 6.48 3.55 -14.03
CA ASP A 230 6.33 3.65 -15.48
C ASP A 230 5.53 4.91 -15.86
N VAL A 231 5.71 5.42 -17.08
CA VAL A 231 5.03 6.65 -17.55
C VAL A 231 3.94 6.29 -18.54
N ALA A 232 2.73 6.82 -18.34
CA ALA A 232 1.61 6.72 -19.27
C ALA A 232 1.54 7.97 -20.14
N MET A 233 1.33 7.78 -21.44
CA MET A 233 1.11 8.82 -22.44
C MET A 233 -0.28 8.64 -23.02
N PHE A 234 -1.09 9.69 -23.03
CA PHE A 234 -2.48 9.66 -23.44
C PHE A 234 -2.70 10.50 -24.69
N ASP A 235 -3.45 9.95 -25.62
CA ASP A 235 -4.07 10.67 -26.73
C ASP A 235 -5.59 10.63 -26.50
N TRP A 236 -6.19 11.78 -26.23
CA TRP A 236 -7.61 11.90 -25.88
C TRP A 236 -8.51 11.96 -27.11
N ASP A 237 -7.98 12.37 -28.27
CA ASP A 237 -8.73 12.50 -29.51
C ASP A 237 -7.97 11.91 -30.71
N PRO A 238 -7.65 10.60 -30.70
CA PRO A 238 -6.84 9.98 -31.75
C PRO A 238 -7.56 9.91 -33.11
N GLN A 239 -8.81 10.37 -33.17
CA GLN A 239 -9.59 10.44 -34.40
C GLN A 239 -9.44 11.79 -35.12
N ASN A 240 -9.10 12.87 -34.41
CA ASN A 240 -8.98 14.22 -34.98
C ASN A 240 -7.59 14.84 -34.83
N ASP A 241 -6.81 14.41 -33.83
CA ASP A 241 -5.38 14.65 -33.69
C ASP A 241 -4.68 13.28 -33.54
N ASN A 242 -3.37 13.21 -33.68
CA ASN A 242 -2.61 11.99 -33.44
C ASN A 242 -1.35 12.34 -32.67
N GLY A 243 -1.56 12.72 -31.41
CA GLY A 243 -0.55 13.27 -30.53
C GLY A 243 -0.88 13.03 -29.06
N VAL A 244 0.16 13.06 -28.22
CA VAL A 244 0.00 12.93 -26.78
C VAL A 244 -0.48 14.26 -26.20
N ASP A 245 -1.68 14.23 -25.64
CA ASP A 245 -2.33 15.35 -24.95
C ASP A 245 -1.95 15.41 -23.46
N HIS A 246 -1.67 14.26 -22.86
CA HIS A 246 -1.50 14.16 -21.41
C HIS A 246 -0.55 13.04 -21.01
N THR A 247 0.03 13.18 -19.81
CA THR A 247 0.93 12.17 -19.25
C THR A 247 0.75 12.06 -17.74
N MET A 248 0.93 10.85 -17.22
CA MET A 248 0.86 10.55 -15.78
C MET A 248 1.86 9.44 -15.44
N VAL A 249 2.20 9.29 -14.16
CA VAL A 249 3.01 8.16 -13.67
C VAL A 249 2.09 7.02 -13.24
N VAL A 250 2.43 5.77 -13.58
CA VAL A 250 1.77 4.58 -13.05
C VAL A 250 2.00 4.49 -11.55
N SER A 251 0.94 4.61 -10.76
CA SER A 251 0.98 4.58 -9.30
C SER A 251 0.61 3.24 -8.68
N ALA A 252 -0.10 2.36 -9.39
CA ALA A 252 -0.31 0.97 -8.98
C ALA A 252 -0.72 0.10 -10.17
N VAL A 253 -0.39 -1.19 -10.08
CA VAL A 253 -0.82 -2.23 -11.02
C VAL A 253 -1.49 -3.33 -10.20
N ILE A 254 -2.81 -3.46 -10.36
CA ILE A 254 -3.65 -4.29 -9.48
C ILE A 254 -4.23 -5.44 -10.31
N ALA A 255 -3.86 -6.67 -9.94
CA ALA A 255 -4.49 -7.87 -10.47
C ALA A 255 -5.85 -8.06 -9.79
N ASN A 256 -6.91 -8.17 -10.59
CA ASN A 256 -8.27 -8.35 -10.13
C ASN A 256 -8.65 -9.85 -10.08
N PRO A 257 -9.64 -10.24 -9.25
CA PRO A 257 -10.07 -11.64 -9.15
C PRO A 257 -10.61 -12.25 -10.45
N ASP A 258 -11.07 -11.42 -11.38
CA ASP A 258 -11.56 -11.84 -12.70
C ASP A 258 -10.43 -12.04 -13.74
N GLY A 259 -9.17 -11.84 -13.33
CA GLY A 259 -8.00 -11.95 -14.18
C GLY A 259 -7.65 -10.66 -14.95
N SER A 260 -8.45 -9.59 -14.81
CA SER A 260 -8.11 -8.29 -15.39
C SER A 260 -7.03 -7.58 -14.58
N THR A 261 -6.42 -6.54 -15.17
CA THR A 261 -5.43 -5.69 -14.50
C THR A 261 -5.88 -4.23 -14.54
N SER A 262 -6.09 -3.65 -13.36
CA SER A 262 -6.36 -2.22 -13.21
C SER A 262 -5.06 -1.45 -13.05
N ILE A 263 -4.93 -0.37 -13.82
CA ILE A 263 -3.80 0.56 -13.74
C ILE A 263 -4.26 1.83 -13.05
N LYS A 264 -3.54 2.21 -11.99
CA LYS A 264 -3.75 3.47 -11.27
C LYS A 264 -2.64 4.45 -11.61
N LEU A 265 -2.97 5.73 -11.61
CA LEU A 265 -2.11 6.79 -12.09
C LEU A 265 -2.03 7.94 -11.08
N VAL A 266 -0.85 8.58 -11.00
CA VAL A 266 -0.60 9.82 -10.26
C VAL A 266 -0.14 10.91 -11.21
N GLY A 267 -0.68 12.12 -11.08
CA GLY A 267 -0.43 13.21 -12.02
C GLY A 267 -1.05 14.55 -11.65
N HIS A 268 -0.68 15.58 -12.40
CA HIS A 268 -1.23 16.94 -12.36
C HIS A 268 -2.21 17.22 -13.51
N THR A 269 -2.62 18.47 -13.68
CA THR A 269 -3.73 18.96 -14.56
C THR A 269 -5.10 18.46 -14.09
N LEU A 270 -5.24 17.17 -13.83
CA LEU A 270 -6.25 16.62 -12.94
C LEU A 270 -5.54 15.93 -11.78
N ASP A 271 -5.36 16.67 -10.68
CA ASP A 271 -4.63 16.22 -9.51
C ASP A 271 -5.24 14.92 -8.95
N ALA A 272 -4.48 13.83 -9.04
CA ALA A 272 -4.88 12.53 -8.54
C ALA A 272 -3.65 11.70 -8.18
N GLN A 273 -3.80 10.79 -7.23
CA GLN A 273 -2.77 9.82 -6.82
C GLN A 273 -3.10 8.36 -7.20
N TYR A 274 -4.36 8.07 -7.53
CA TYR A 274 -4.83 6.74 -7.95
C TYR A 274 -5.93 6.82 -9.02
N ARG A 275 -5.78 7.71 -10.01
CA ARG A 275 -6.74 7.82 -11.12
C ARG A 275 -6.78 6.50 -11.89
N ASP A 276 -7.96 6.01 -12.20
CA ASP A 276 -8.13 4.77 -12.95
C ASP A 276 -7.94 5.00 -14.46
N LEU A 277 -7.08 4.19 -15.09
CA LEU A 277 -6.79 4.27 -16.52
C LEU A 277 -8.05 4.05 -17.37
N ASP A 278 -8.81 3.00 -17.09
CA ASP A 278 -9.96 2.63 -17.93
C ASP A 278 -11.07 3.69 -17.80
N GLN A 279 -11.29 4.23 -16.61
CA GLN A 279 -12.15 5.41 -16.42
C GLN A 279 -11.68 6.60 -17.28
N ALA A 280 -10.38 6.90 -17.28
CA ALA A 280 -9.83 8.04 -18.02
C ALA A 280 -10.05 7.94 -19.53
N ILE A 281 -9.88 6.76 -20.14
CA ILE A 281 -9.96 6.56 -21.61
C ILE A 281 -11.35 6.11 -22.11
N THR A 282 -12.24 5.64 -21.24
CA THR A 282 -13.57 5.15 -21.65
C THR A 282 -14.73 6.05 -21.22
N VAL A 283 -14.57 6.80 -20.13
CA VAL A 283 -15.65 7.64 -19.57
C VAL A 283 -15.28 9.11 -19.58
N ASP A 284 -14.10 9.47 -19.08
CA ASP A 284 -13.69 10.89 -19.02
C ASP A 284 -13.37 11.41 -20.43
N ASN A 285 -12.65 10.62 -21.23
CA ASN A 285 -12.31 10.90 -22.63
C ASN A 285 -12.67 9.69 -23.51
N PRO A 286 -13.97 9.46 -23.84
CA PRO A 286 -14.40 8.27 -24.55
C PRO A 286 -13.73 8.13 -25.92
N GLY A 287 -13.01 7.02 -26.11
CA GLY A 287 -12.28 6.75 -27.37
C GLY A 287 -10.80 7.15 -27.33
N GLY A 288 -10.35 7.74 -26.21
CA GLY A 288 -8.95 7.99 -25.95
C GLY A 288 -8.12 6.71 -25.92
N THR A 289 -6.83 6.84 -26.18
CA THR A 289 -5.86 5.75 -26.14
C THR A 289 -4.72 6.07 -25.19
N ALA A 290 -3.95 5.05 -24.84
CA ALA A 290 -2.74 5.22 -24.07
C ALA A 290 -1.66 4.22 -24.49
N HIS A 291 -0.42 4.68 -24.48
CA HIS A 291 0.77 3.84 -24.46
C HIS A 291 1.63 4.22 -23.26
N PHE A 292 2.67 3.42 -23.01
CA PHE A 292 3.48 3.56 -21.81
C PHE A 292 4.96 3.46 -22.13
N TYR A 293 5.79 4.05 -21.28
CA TYR A 293 7.20 3.75 -21.20
C TYR A 293 7.50 3.04 -19.89
N SER A 294 7.89 1.78 -20.01
CA SER A 294 8.47 1.06 -18.90
C SER A 294 9.91 1.50 -18.69
N ILE A 295 10.24 1.98 -17.49
CA ILE A 295 11.58 2.51 -17.19
C ILE A 295 12.38 1.41 -16.48
N SER A 296 13.62 1.20 -16.92
CA SER A 296 14.53 0.23 -16.29
C SER A 296 14.93 0.71 -14.88
N ASP A 297 15.18 -0.23 -13.98
CA ASP A 297 15.58 0.05 -12.59
C ASP A 297 17.08 0.28 -12.44
#